data_AF-W6Y414-F1
#
_entry.id   AF-W6Y414-F1
#
_cell.length_a   1.000
_cell.length_b   1.000
_cell.length_c   1.000
_cell.angle_alpha   90.00
_cell.angle_beta   90.00
_cell.angle_gamma   90.00
#
_symmetry.space_group_name_H-M   'P 1'
#
loop_
_entity.id
_entity.type
_entity.pdbx_description
1 polymer ?
#
loop_
_entity_poly.entity_id
_entity_poly.type
_entity_poly.pdbx_seq_one_letter_code
_entity_poly.pdbx_strand_id
1 'polypeptide(L)'
;MSSHETLSAAANDRKSRLAQLKSLKRKQEQISDAPEAAESSTTKDQAEPSQALTRTEDDAEPSVVKTYLSGRNYDPETRNVKLGFDNLPISDPTNTLEYKAEQLALETKAQQEAEKAEDKGLDLFKLQPKKPNWDLKRDLDQKMKPLHVQTDNAIAKLVRERVEAQKAIREKQPRDENTGDEVGMEGAELVEAMHLKEQEEERERRREAEEEDIS
;
A
#
# COMPACT_ATOMS: atom_id res chain seq x y z
N MET A 1 -3.30 -7.22 -42.09
CA MET A 1 -2.24 -6.53 -41.32
C MET A 1 -2.07 -5.14 -41.93
N SER A 2 -2.60 -4.10 -41.30
CA SER A 2 -2.39 -2.72 -41.76
C SER A 2 -0.91 -2.36 -41.57
N SER A 3 -0.21 -2.01 -42.65
CA SER A 3 1.20 -1.63 -42.56
C SER A 3 1.37 -0.33 -41.77
N HIS A 4 2.51 -0.17 -41.10
CA HIS A 4 2.83 1.02 -40.30
C HIS A 4 2.71 2.33 -41.11
N GLU A 5 2.92 2.24 -42.42
CA GLU A 5 2.78 3.34 -43.36
C GLU A 5 1.33 3.80 -43.55
N THR A 6 0.35 2.89 -43.57
CA THR A 6 -1.07 3.28 -43.66
C THR A 6 -1.56 3.94 -42.37
N LEU A 7 -1.07 3.49 -41.22
CA LEU A 7 -1.36 4.11 -39.92
C LEU A 7 -0.73 5.50 -39.81
N SER A 8 0.51 5.67 -40.28
CA SER A 8 1.20 6.97 -40.33
C SER A 8 0.49 7.96 -41.25
N ALA A 9 0.08 7.51 -42.44
CA ALA A 9 -0.69 8.33 -43.39
C ALA A 9 -2.03 8.79 -42.79
N ALA A 10 -2.78 7.89 -42.13
CA ALA A 10 -4.04 8.23 -41.46
C ALA A 10 -3.86 9.22 -40.31
N ALA A 11 -2.77 9.10 -39.54
CA ALA A 11 -2.46 10.04 -38.47
C ALA A 11 -2.15 11.46 -39.00
N ASN A 12 -1.43 11.55 -40.12
CA ASN A 12 -1.12 12.84 -40.76
C ASN A 12 -2.36 13.50 -41.36
N ASP A 13 -3.28 12.72 -41.95
CA ASP A 13 -4.55 13.24 -42.47
C ASP A 13 -5.48 13.75 -41.36
N ARG A 14 -5.51 13.07 -40.19
CA ARG A 14 -6.23 13.59 -39.02
C ARG A 14 -5.63 14.91 -38.52
N LYS A 15 -4.31 15.04 -38.50
CA LYS A 15 -3.62 16.26 -38.06
C LYS A 15 -3.92 17.44 -39.01
N SER A 16 -3.90 17.23 -40.32
CA SER A 16 -4.23 18.27 -41.30
C SER A 16 -5.69 18.73 -41.16
N ARG A 17 -6.63 17.80 -40.97
CA ARG A 17 -8.05 18.09 -40.74
C ARG A 17 -8.27 18.90 -39.46
N LEU A 18 -7.60 18.54 -38.37
CA LEU A 18 -7.67 19.30 -37.12
C LEU A 18 -7.05 20.69 -37.24
N ALA A 19 -5.96 20.86 -38.01
CA ALA A 19 -5.37 22.16 -38.27
C ALA A 19 -6.32 23.08 -39.06
N GLN A 20 -7.02 22.54 -40.07
CA GLN A 20 -8.07 23.25 -40.81
C GLN A 20 -9.25 23.65 -39.92
N LEU A 21 -9.66 22.78 -38.98
CA LEU A 21 -10.73 23.12 -38.03
C LEU A 21 -10.29 24.16 -37.00
N LYS A 22 -9.02 24.16 -36.60
CA LYS A 22 -8.46 25.18 -35.70
C LYS A 22 -8.38 26.56 -36.35
N SER A 23 -8.03 26.65 -37.64
CA SER A 23 -8.02 27.94 -38.34
C SER A 23 -9.43 28.50 -38.56
N LEU A 24 -10.45 27.64 -38.72
CA LEU A 24 -11.85 28.06 -38.77
C LEU A 24 -12.36 28.60 -37.43
N LYS A 25 -12.01 27.99 -36.29
CA LYS A 25 -12.41 28.52 -34.98
C LYS A 25 -11.80 29.89 -34.67
N ARG A 26 -10.54 30.14 -35.05
CA ARG A 26 -9.91 31.46 -34.85
C ARG A 26 -10.51 32.58 -35.73
N LYS A 27 -11.24 32.23 -36.80
CA LYS A 27 -11.96 33.23 -37.63
C LYS A 27 -13.34 33.60 -37.09
N GLN A 28 -13.87 32.84 -36.14
CA GLN A 28 -15.15 33.12 -35.47
C GLN A 28 -15.03 34.23 -34.40
N GLU A 29 -13.85 34.43 -33.81
CA GLU A 29 -13.65 35.38 -32.68
C GLU A 29 -13.33 36.82 -33.13
N GLN A 30 -13.21 37.10 -34.44
CA GLN A 30 -12.90 38.45 -34.96
C GLN A 30 -14.09 39.16 -35.62
N ILE A 31 -15.33 38.66 -35.47
CA ILE A 31 -16.55 39.28 -36.02
C ILE A 31 -17.56 39.59 -34.90
N SER A 32 -17.08 40.13 -33.78
CA SER A 32 -17.94 40.64 -32.70
C SER A 32 -17.54 42.06 -32.31
N ASP A 33 -17.53 42.98 -33.28
CA ASP A 33 -17.48 44.42 -33.02
C ASP A 33 -18.39 45.19 -34.01
N ALA A 34 -19.62 45.48 -33.54
CA ALA A 34 -20.61 46.48 -34.01
C ALA A 34 -21.33 46.29 -35.39
N PRO A 35 -22.49 46.96 -35.66
CA PRO A 35 -23.81 46.31 -35.69
C PRO A 35 -24.59 46.45 -37.03
N GLU A 36 -25.80 45.87 -37.03
CA GLU A 36 -26.91 45.94 -38.03
C GLU A 36 -26.94 44.92 -39.18
N ALA A 37 -27.84 43.94 -39.06
CA ALA A 37 -29.00 43.70 -39.96
C ALA A 37 -29.38 42.22 -40.04
N ALA A 38 -30.67 41.98 -39.81
CA ALA A 38 -31.51 40.85 -40.23
C ALA A 38 -31.38 39.46 -39.54
N GLU A 39 -32.31 39.26 -38.60
CA GLU A 39 -33.26 38.14 -38.51
C GLU A 39 -32.74 36.68 -38.47
N SER A 40 -32.88 36.03 -37.31
CA SER A 40 -33.91 34.99 -37.11
C SER A 40 -33.87 34.40 -35.69
N SER A 41 -34.95 34.66 -34.95
CA SER A 41 -35.58 33.89 -33.88
C SER A 41 -34.81 32.72 -33.23
N THR A 42 -34.42 32.88 -31.96
CA THR A 42 -34.52 31.79 -30.97
C THR A 42 -34.88 32.40 -29.62
N THR A 43 -36.10 32.09 -29.19
CA THR A 43 -36.73 32.43 -27.91
C THR A 43 -35.85 32.05 -26.72
N LYS A 44 -35.44 33.05 -25.94
CA LYS A 44 -34.96 32.87 -24.56
C LYS A 44 -35.91 33.63 -23.65
N ASP A 45 -36.79 32.89 -22.98
CA ASP A 45 -37.56 33.37 -21.86
C ASP A 45 -36.59 33.81 -20.75
N GLN A 46 -36.68 35.09 -20.40
CA GLN A 46 -36.02 35.66 -19.24
C GLN A 46 -36.84 35.26 -18.01
N ALA A 47 -36.26 34.40 -17.16
CA ALA A 47 -36.69 34.25 -15.79
C ALA A 47 -35.82 35.16 -14.92
N GLU A 48 -36.30 36.38 -14.69
CA GLU A 48 -35.78 37.28 -13.64
C GLU A 48 -36.12 36.70 -12.27
N PRO A 49 -35.16 36.51 -11.34
CA PRO A 49 -35.48 36.17 -9.96
C PRO A 49 -36.03 37.42 -9.26
N SER A 50 -37.31 37.39 -8.88
CA SER A 50 -37.97 38.42 -8.09
C SER A 50 -37.17 38.75 -6.81
N GLN A 51 -36.51 39.91 -6.79
CA GLN A 51 -36.02 40.55 -5.56
C GLN A 51 -37.20 41.21 -4.84
N ALA A 52 -38.01 40.41 -4.17
CA ALA A 52 -39.05 40.91 -3.29
C ALA A 52 -39.02 40.10 -2.00
N LEU A 53 -38.21 40.56 -1.04
CA LEU A 53 -38.41 40.51 0.42
C LEU A 53 -37.10 40.89 1.13
N THR A 54 -36.77 42.19 1.12
CA THR A 54 -35.87 42.79 2.10
C THR A 54 -36.59 42.77 3.45
N ARG A 55 -36.15 41.93 4.39
CA ARG A 55 -36.44 42.11 5.82
C ARG A 55 -35.13 42.34 6.55
N THR A 56 -35.16 43.43 7.32
CA THR A 56 -34.10 44.05 8.10
C THR A 56 -33.35 43.08 8.98
N GLU A 57 -32.04 43.31 9.05
CA GLU A 57 -31.06 42.68 9.92
C GLU A 57 -31.34 43.09 11.37
N ASP A 58 -32.34 42.48 12.01
CA ASP A 58 -32.55 42.47 13.47
C ASP A 58 -33.78 41.61 13.76
N ASP A 59 -33.57 40.32 14.03
CA ASP A 59 -34.60 39.50 14.70
C ASP A 59 -33.89 38.35 15.45
N ALA A 60 -33.29 38.71 16.58
CA ALA A 60 -32.75 37.79 17.59
C ALA A 60 -33.86 37.23 18.51
N GLU A 61 -35.08 37.07 17.97
CA GLU A 61 -36.23 36.49 18.66
C GLU A 61 -36.70 35.26 17.83
N PRO A 62 -37.10 34.14 18.46
CA PRO A 62 -37.58 32.97 17.73
C PRO A 62 -38.90 33.30 17.05
N SER A 63 -38.84 33.70 15.79
CA SER A 63 -40.02 34.08 15.03
C SER A 63 -40.99 32.89 14.92
N VAL A 64 -42.27 33.17 15.19
CA VAL A 64 -43.42 32.25 15.10
C VAL A 64 -43.39 31.43 13.79
N VAL A 65 -42.85 32.00 12.73
CA VAL A 65 -42.69 31.35 11.42
C VAL A 65 -41.83 30.07 11.50
N LYS A 66 -40.73 30.06 12.28
CA LYS A 66 -39.90 28.86 12.48
C LYS A 66 -40.65 27.73 13.21
N THR A 67 -41.59 28.09 14.10
CA THR A 67 -42.35 27.15 14.92
C THR A 67 -43.54 26.55 14.19
N TYR A 68 -44.24 27.33 13.35
CA TYR A 68 -45.53 26.93 12.76
C TYR A 68 -45.51 26.70 11.25
N LEU A 69 -44.49 27.16 10.51
CA LEU A 69 -44.37 26.88 9.08
C LEU A 69 -43.39 25.72 8.85
N SER A 70 -43.93 24.50 8.67
CA SER A 70 -43.10 23.36 8.31
C SER A 70 -42.55 23.57 6.90
N GLY A 71 -41.29 23.99 6.78
CA GLY A 71 -40.54 24.12 5.54
C GLY A 71 -40.23 22.75 4.93
N ARG A 72 -41.26 22.02 4.47
CA ARG A 72 -41.18 20.60 4.06
C ARG A 72 -40.07 20.32 3.02
N ASN A 73 -39.60 21.35 2.31
CA ASN A 73 -38.46 21.26 1.40
C ASN A 73 -37.59 22.55 1.36
N TYR A 74 -37.70 23.43 2.36
CA TYR A 74 -37.00 24.71 2.38
C TYR A 74 -36.30 24.89 3.72
N ASP A 75 -35.00 25.16 3.67
CA ASP A 75 -34.23 25.51 4.86
C ASP A 75 -34.21 27.04 5.02
N PRO A 76 -34.79 27.60 6.10
CA PRO A 76 -34.85 29.04 6.30
C PRO A 76 -33.49 29.69 6.59
N GLU A 77 -32.48 28.92 7.01
CA GLU A 77 -31.14 29.46 7.30
C GLU A 77 -30.34 29.65 6.01
N THR A 78 -30.24 28.60 5.19
CA THR A 78 -29.56 28.65 3.89
C THR A 78 -30.42 29.28 2.80
N ARG A 79 -31.72 29.49 3.06
CA ARG A 79 -32.73 29.96 2.11
C ARG A 79 -32.77 29.13 0.81
N ASN A 80 -32.43 27.84 0.90
CA ASN A 80 -32.30 26.93 -0.24
C ASN A 80 -33.23 25.71 -0.10
N VAL A 81 -33.35 24.96 -1.19
CA VAL A 81 -34.07 23.68 -1.21
C VAL A 81 -33.34 22.68 -0.33
N LYS A 82 -34.07 22.02 0.57
CA LYS A 82 -33.53 20.98 1.46
C LYS A 82 -33.18 19.74 0.65
N LEU A 83 -31.98 19.72 0.07
CA LEU A 83 -31.46 18.62 -0.74
C LEU A 83 -30.94 17.49 0.17
N GLY A 84 -31.84 16.79 0.85
CA GLY A 84 -31.49 15.58 1.60
C GLY A 84 -30.40 15.76 2.66
N PHE A 85 -29.36 14.94 2.60
CA PHE A 85 -28.26 14.91 3.56
C PHE A 85 -27.04 15.67 3.01
N ASP A 86 -26.71 16.82 3.61
CA ASP A 86 -25.48 17.56 3.28
C ASP A 86 -24.20 16.80 3.67
N ASN A 87 -24.31 15.98 4.72
CA ASN A 87 -23.27 15.06 5.16
C ASN A 87 -23.74 13.62 4.97
N LEU A 88 -22.94 12.78 4.33
CA LEU A 88 -23.26 11.36 4.20
C LEU A 88 -23.51 10.76 5.60
N PRO A 89 -24.54 9.93 5.81
CA PRO A 89 -24.84 9.31 7.08
C PRO A 89 -23.87 8.15 7.36
N ILE A 90 -22.58 8.46 7.40
CA ILE A 90 -21.50 7.53 7.69
C ILE A 90 -21.20 7.68 9.18
N SER A 91 -21.41 6.60 9.94
CA SER A 91 -21.21 6.61 11.40
C SER A 91 -19.77 6.93 11.82
N ASP A 92 -18.79 6.58 10.98
CA ASP A 92 -17.38 6.91 11.18
C ASP A 92 -16.72 7.21 9.82
N PRO A 93 -16.38 8.48 9.52
CA PRO A 93 -15.80 8.86 8.24
C PRO A 93 -14.40 8.25 8.01
N THR A 94 -13.70 7.85 9.09
CA THR A 94 -12.33 7.31 9.02
C THR A 94 -12.27 5.82 8.68
N ASN A 95 -13.36 5.08 8.83
CA ASN A 95 -13.43 3.65 8.53
C ASN A 95 -13.99 3.36 7.13
N THR A 96 -13.94 4.32 6.22
CA THR A 96 -14.35 4.11 4.83
C THR A 96 -13.20 3.51 4.00
N LEU A 97 -13.53 2.71 2.99
CA LEU A 97 -12.52 2.15 2.08
C LEU A 97 -11.79 3.26 1.32
N GLU A 98 -12.51 4.30 0.93
CA GLU A 98 -11.96 5.48 0.24
C GLU A 98 -10.92 6.20 1.11
N TYR A 99 -11.24 6.45 2.39
CA TYR A 99 -10.31 7.10 3.32
C TYR A 99 -9.04 6.27 3.55
N LYS A 100 -9.17 4.95 3.72
CA LYS A 100 -8.01 4.06 3.86
C LYS A 100 -7.17 3.99 2.57
N ALA A 101 -7.82 3.97 1.41
CA ALA A 101 -7.14 3.98 0.13
C ALA A 101 -6.37 5.29 -0.09
N GLU A 102 -6.96 6.43 0.28
CA GLU A 102 -6.31 7.73 0.28
C GLU A 102 -5.09 7.74 1.22
N GLN A 103 -5.23 7.22 2.44
CA GLN A 103 -4.12 7.13 3.38
C GLN A 103 -2.96 6.27 2.85
N LEU A 104 -3.25 5.11 2.26
CA LEU A 104 -2.24 4.26 1.62
C LEU A 104 -1.57 4.95 0.41
N ALA A 105 -2.34 5.72 -0.37
CA ALA A 105 -1.79 6.48 -1.49
C ALA A 105 -0.83 7.58 -1.01
N LEU A 106 -1.19 8.29 0.06
CA LEU A 106 -0.34 9.30 0.69
C LEU A 106 0.93 8.67 1.29
N GLU A 107 0.79 7.56 1.99
CA GLU A 107 1.93 6.83 2.57
C GLU A 107 2.88 6.33 1.48
N THR A 108 2.36 5.70 0.43
CA THR A 108 3.16 5.21 -0.70
C THR A 108 3.87 6.37 -1.41
N LYS A 109 3.18 7.50 -1.59
CA LYS A 109 3.78 8.69 -2.20
C LYS A 109 4.90 9.26 -1.33
N ALA A 110 4.69 9.34 -0.01
CA ALA A 110 5.72 9.80 0.93
C ALA A 110 6.94 8.86 0.95
N GLN A 111 6.72 7.54 0.93
CA GLN A 111 7.80 6.56 0.82
C GLN A 111 8.58 6.72 -0.48
N GLN A 112 7.90 6.89 -1.62
CA GLN A 112 8.55 7.13 -2.91
C GLN A 112 9.32 8.46 -2.93
N GLU A 113 8.80 9.51 -2.31
CA GLU A 113 9.49 10.80 -2.20
C GLU A 113 10.72 10.69 -1.30
N ALA A 114 10.63 9.96 -0.19
CA ALA A 114 11.77 9.64 0.67
C ALA A 114 12.84 8.83 -0.08
N GLU A 115 12.45 7.78 -0.81
CA GLU A 115 13.37 6.97 -1.62
C GLU A 115 14.06 7.78 -2.74
N LYS A 116 13.33 8.75 -3.34
CA LYS A 116 13.88 9.68 -4.32
C LYS A 116 14.84 10.69 -3.67
N ALA A 117 14.48 11.23 -2.51
CA ALA A 117 15.28 12.19 -1.77
C ALA A 117 16.57 11.57 -1.19
N GLU A 118 16.55 10.28 -0.88
CA GLU A 118 17.73 9.52 -0.46
C GLU A 118 18.77 9.35 -1.58
N ASP A 119 18.51 9.86 -2.80
CA ASP A 119 19.45 9.94 -3.92
C ASP A 119 20.23 8.63 -4.14
N LYS A 120 19.55 7.51 -3.89
CA LYS A 120 20.03 6.17 -4.24
C LYS A 120 20.03 6.13 -5.76
N GLY A 121 21.13 6.60 -6.34
CA GLY A 121 21.34 6.64 -7.79
C GLY A 121 20.84 5.33 -8.39
N LEU A 122 20.04 5.44 -9.45
CA LEU A 122 19.37 4.31 -10.10
C LEU A 122 20.38 3.17 -10.26
N ASP A 123 20.21 2.13 -9.46
CA ASP A 123 21.17 1.05 -9.39
C ASP A 123 21.13 0.27 -10.71
N LEU A 124 22.06 0.63 -11.59
CA LEU A 124 22.20 0.07 -12.92
C LEU A 124 22.34 -1.46 -12.89
N PHE A 125 22.77 -2.05 -11.76
CA PHE A 125 22.86 -3.50 -11.57
C PHE A 125 21.49 -4.15 -11.29
N LYS A 126 20.55 -3.43 -10.67
CA LYS A 126 19.16 -3.89 -10.49
C LYS A 126 18.37 -3.82 -11.80
N LEU A 127 18.67 -2.83 -12.64
CA LEU A 127 18.04 -2.62 -13.96
C LEU A 127 18.67 -3.47 -15.09
N GLN A 128 19.70 -4.26 -14.79
CA GLN A 128 20.30 -5.15 -15.79
C GLN A 128 19.25 -6.12 -16.37
N PRO A 129 19.32 -6.42 -17.68
CA PRO A 129 18.43 -7.40 -18.30
C PRO A 129 18.62 -8.74 -17.59
N LYS A 130 17.56 -9.20 -16.92
CA LYS A 130 17.57 -10.50 -16.25
C LYS A 130 17.64 -11.62 -17.28
N LYS A 131 18.16 -12.78 -16.86
CA LYS A 131 18.19 -13.98 -17.70
C LYS A 131 16.76 -14.34 -18.16
N PRO A 132 16.55 -14.83 -19.39
CA PRO A 132 15.22 -15.22 -19.85
C PRO A 132 14.49 -16.22 -18.94
N ASN A 133 15.24 -17.11 -18.27
CA ASN A 133 14.73 -18.13 -17.36
C ASN A 133 14.59 -17.65 -15.89
N TRP A 134 14.79 -16.36 -15.59
CA TRP A 134 14.87 -15.90 -14.19
C TRP A 134 13.54 -16.05 -13.45
N ASP A 135 12.43 -15.83 -14.15
CA ASP A 135 11.09 -15.91 -13.59
C ASP A 135 10.68 -17.36 -13.35
N LEU A 136 10.93 -18.23 -14.33
CA LEU A 136 10.77 -19.67 -14.21
C LEU A 136 11.58 -20.25 -13.04
N LYS A 137 12.82 -19.78 -12.85
CA LYS A 137 13.62 -20.18 -11.68
C LYS A 137 12.97 -19.74 -10.38
N ARG A 138 12.49 -18.49 -10.28
CA ARG A 138 11.84 -17.98 -9.07
C ARG A 138 10.56 -18.75 -8.73
N ASP A 139 9.74 -19.01 -9.73
CA ASP A 139 8.48 -19.77 -9.56
C ASP A 139 8.76 -21.23 -9.19
N LEU A 140 9.78 -21.84 -9.79
CA LEU A 140 10.24 -23.18 -9.43
C LEU A 140 10.78 -23.20 -8.00
N ASP A 141 11.64 -22.26 -7.64
CA ASP A 141 12.21 -22.14 -6.30
C ASP A 141 11.10 -22.04 -5.25
N GLN A 142 10.05 -21.24 -5.50
CA GLN A 142 8.90 -21.15 -4.60
C GLN A 142 8.13 -22.46 -4.45
N LYS A 143 7.95 -23.22 -5.53
CA LYS A 143 7.30 -24.55 -5.50
C LYS A 143 8.17 -25.61 -4.83
N MET A 144 9.49 -25.47 -4.90
CA MET A 144 10.45 -26.40 -4.32
C MET A 144 10.71 -26.16 -2.82
N LYS A 145 10.37 -24.97 -2.27
CA LYS A 145 10.48 -24.67 -0.82
C LYS A 145 10.01 -25.78 0.12
N PRO A 146 8.78 -26.34 -0.01
CA PRO A 146 8.33 -27.42 0.87
C PRO A 146 9.14 -28.70 0.71
N LEU A 147 9.61 -29.00 -0.51
CA LEU A 147 10.43 -30.17 -0.79
C LEU A 147 11.86 -30.02 -0.25
N HIS A 148 12.42 -28.81 -0.26
CA HIS A 148 13.71 -28.53 0.37
C HIS A 148 13.67 -28.82 1.87
N VAL A 149 12.64 -28.40 2.59
CA VAL A 149 12.49 -28.72 4.02
C VAL A 149 12.45 -30.23 4.26
N GLN A 150 11.73 -30.99 3.42
CA GLN A 150 11.69 -32.45 3.53
C GLN A 150 13.04 -33.09 3.20
N THR A 151 13.75 -32.54 2.23
CA THR A 151 15.07 -32.99 1.81
C THR A 151 16.09 -32.75 2.92
N ASP A 152 16.09 -31.57 3.54
CA ASP A 152 16.97 -31.23 4.66
C ASP A 152 16.70 -32.14 5.87
N ASN A 153 15.43 -32.41 6.17
CA ASN A 153 15.04 -33.36 7.21
C ASN A 153 15.49 -34.79 6.89
N ALA A 154 15.39 -35.23 5.63
CA ALA A 154 15.85 -36.54 5.21
C ALA A 154 17.39 -36.65 5.29
N ILE A 155 18.10 -35.61 4.88
CA ILE A 155 19.56 -35.51 5.02
C ILE A 155 19.95 -35.60 6.50
N ALA A 156 19.27 -34.85 7.38
CA ALA A 156 19.52 -34.90 8.82
C ALA A 156 19.32 -36.31 9.41
N LYS A 157 18.26 -37.02 8.99
CA LYS A 157 18.03 -38.42 9.39
C LYS A 157 19.14 -39.35 8.92
N LEU A 158 19.52 -39.27 7.64
CA LEU A 158 20.60 -40.10 7.09
C LEU A 158 21.95 -39.84 7.78
N VAL A 159 22.26 -38.58 8.07
CA VAL A 159 23.47 -38.21 8.82
C VAL A 159 23.42 -38.80 10.22
N ARG A 160 22.29 -38.68 10.92
CA ARG A 160 22.11 -39.26 12.26
C ARG A 160 22.31 -40.77 12.26
N GLU A 161 21.64 -41.49 11.37
CA GLU A 161 21.79 -42.95 11.23
C GLU A 161 23.23 -43.35 10.94
N ARG A 162 23.92 -42.60 10.06
CA ARG A 162 25.32 -42.86 9.73
C ARG A 162 26.25 -42.64 10.92
N VAL A 163 26.05 -41.59 11.70
CA VAL A 163 26.84 -41.30 12.91
C VAL A 163 26.57 -42.34 13.99
N GLU A 164 25.31 -42.72 14.22
CA GLU A 164 24.95 -43.77 15.18
C GLU A 164 25.55 -45.13 14.78
N ALA A 165 25.51 -45.49 13.49
CA ALA A 165 26.14 -46.69 12.97
C ALA A 165 27.67 -46.67 13.16
N GLN A 166 28.33 -45.54 12.89
CA GLN A 166 29.77 -45.39 13.14
C GLN A 166 30.11 -45.50 14.63
N LYS A 167 29.30 -44.90 15.52
CA LYS A 167 29.46 -45.02 16.97
C LYS A 167 29.31 -46.46 17.44
N ALA A 168 28.28 -47.17 16.97
CA ALA A 168 28.04 -48.57 17.32
C ALA A 168 29.15 -49.51 16.80
N ILE A 169 29.72 -49.22 15.63
CA ILE A 169 30.89 -49.97 15.12
C ILE A 169 32.12 -49.69 16.00
N ARG A 170 32.37 -48.44 16.39
CA ARG A 170 33.47 -48.05 17.28
C ARG A 170 33.32 -48.67 18.68
N GLU A 171 32.10 -48.78 19.19
CA GLU A 171 31.80 -49.41 20.48
C GLU A 171 31.94 -50.95 20.44
N LYS A 172 31.67 -51.57 19.29
CA LYS A 172 31.85 -53.02 19.09
C LYS A 172 33.28 -53.44 18.73
N GLN A 173 34.12 -52.50 18.28
CA GLN A 173 35.55 -52.77 18.16
C GLN A 173 36.18 -52.78 19.55
N PRO A 174 37.02 -53.79 19.87
CA PRO A 174 37.74 -53.79 21.14
C PRO A 174 38.62 -52.54 21.20
N ARG A 175 38.48 -51.75 22.27
CA ARG A 175 39.45 -50.70 22.61
C ARG A 175 40.80 -51.38 22.78
N ASP A 176 41.72 -51.17 21.84
CA ASP A 176 43.13 -51.43 22.10
C ASP A 176 43.57 -50.42 23.19
N GLU A 177 43.74 -50.91 24.42
CA GLU A 177 44.09 -50.12 25.62
C GLU A 177 45.48 -49.46 25.56
N ASN A 178 46.13 -49.45 24.40
CA ASN A 178 47.53 -49.03 24.27
C ASN A 178 47.75 -47.84 23.33
N THR A 179 46.70 -47.13 22.92
CA THR A 179 46.84 -45.85 22.19
C THR A 179 45.97 -44.79 22.84
N GLY A 180 46.63 -43.82 23.46
CA GLY A 180 46.09 -42.77 24.33
C GLY A 180 44.75 -42.18 23.90
N ASP A 181 43.80 -42.22 24.84
CA ASP A 181 42.60 -41.39 24.88
C ASP A 181 43.01 -39.91 24.82
N GLU A 182 42.95 -39.27 23.65
CA GLU A 182 43.07 -37.80 23.57
C GLU A 182 42.25 -37.17 22.43
N VAL A 183 41.19 -37.83 21.95
CA VAL A 183 40.30 -37.20 20.96
C VAL A 183 38.85 -37.61 21.15
N GLY A 184 38.08 -36.73 21.80
CA GLY A 184 36.63 -36.66 21.62
C GLY A 184 35.75 -36.74 22.87
N MET A 185 36.16 -36.16 24.00
CA MET A 185 35.33 -36.09 25.22
C MET A 185 34.33 -34.92 25.25
N GLU A 186 34.33 -34.03 24.25
CA GLU A 186 33.76 -32.68 24.42
C GLU A 186 32.29 -32.50 24.00
N GLY A 187 31.54 -33.57 23.73
CA GLY A 187 30.12 -33.44 23.35
C GLY A 187 29.17 -33.54 24.54
N ALA A 188 29.27 -34.64 25.28
CA ALA A 188 28.36 -34.96 26.38
C ALA A 188 28.70 -34.14 27.64
N GLU A 189 29.98 -33.97 27.95
CA GLU A 189 30.43 -33.20 29.11
C GLU A 189 30.13 -31.71 28.98
N LEU A 190 30.15 -31.15 27.77
CA LEU A 190 29.78 -29.74 27.53
C LEU A 190 28.29 -29.51 27.78
N VAL A 191 27.43 -30.44 27.37
CA VAL A 191 25.98 -30.38 27.61
C VAL A 191 25.66 -30.57 29.09
N GLU A 192 26.39 -31.44 29.79
CA GLU A 192 26.24 -31.64 31.23
C GLU A 192 26.73 -30.42 32.02
N ALA A 193 27.87 -29.83 31.63
CA ALA A 193 28.38 -28.59 32.20
C ALA A 193 27.44 -27.39 31.98
N MET A 194 26.77 -27.31 30.81
CA MET A 194 25.80 -26.26 30.53
C MET A 194 24.57 -26.35 31.44
N HIS A 195 24.01 -27.55 31.62
CA HIS A 195 22.86 -27.75 32.52
C HIS A 195 23.22 -27.51 33.99
N LEU A 196 24.44 -27.87 34.42
CA LEU A 196 24.93 -27.57 35.77
C LEU A 196 25.07 -26.07 35.99
N LYS A 197 25.61 -25.35 35.00
CA LYS A 197 25.77 -23.89 35.07
C LYS A 197 24.43 -23.15 35.11
N GLU A 198 23.45 -23.58 34.31
CA GLU A 198 22.10 -23.02 34.33
C GLU A 198 21.43 -23.23 35.70
N GLN A 199 21.60 -24.42 36.30
CA GLN A 199 21.05 -24.72 37.62
C GLN A 199 21.74 -23.95 38.75
N GLU A 200 23.03 -23.63 38.62
CA GLU A 200 23.78 -22.83 39.59
C GLU A 200 23.38 -21.36 39.54
N GLU A 201 23.27 -20.78 38.34
CA GLU A 201 22.86 -19.39 38.12
C GLU A 201 21.44 -19.10 38.64
N GLU A 202 20.53 -20.07 38.51
CA GLU A 202 19.17 -19.94 39.04
C GLU A 202 19.12 -20.00 40.58
N ARG A 203 20.02 -20.78 41.21
CA ARG A 203 20.19 -20.79 42.67
C ARG A 203 20.82 -19.50 43.17
N GLU A 204 21.79 -18.96 42.44
CA GLU A 204 22.47 -17.71 42.79
C GLU A 204 21.50 -16.52 42.71
N ARG A 205 20.70 -16.43 41.64
CA ARG A 205 19.65 -15.43 41.49
C ARG A 205 18.62 -15.47 42.63
N ARG A 206 18.25 -16.68 43.06
CA ARG A 206 17.35 -16.84 44.21
C ARG A 206 18.00 -16.34 45.51
N ARG A 207 19.29 -16.57 45.68
CA ARG A 207 20.05 -16.11 46.86
C ARG A 207 20.21 -14.59 46.87
N GLU A 208 20.48 -13.99 45.71
CA GLU A 208 20.61 -12.55 45.54
C GLU A 208 19.27 -11.83 45.81
N ALA A 209 18.14 -12.40 45.37
CA ALA A 209 16.81 -11.90 45.73
C ALA A 209 16.51 -12.02 47.24
N GLU A 210 16.95 -13.11 47.90
CA GLU A 210 16.83 -13.27 49.35
C GLU A 210 17.75 -12.28 50.12
N GLU A 211 18.91 -11.90 49.58
CA GLU A 211 19.82 -10.90 50.17
C GLU A 211 19.35 -9.44 49.96
N GLU A 212 18.72 -9.13 48.81
CA GLU A 212 18.11 -7.81 48.55
C GLU A 212 16.89 -7.52 49.44
N ASP A 213 16.12 -8.54 49.83
CA ASP A 213 14.98 -8.39 50.77
C ASP A 213 15.41 -8.26 52.24
N ILE A 214 16.68 -8.55 52.56
CA ILE A 214 17.23 -8.50 53.93
C ILE A 214 18.06 -7.22 54.18
N SER A 215 18.41 -6.45 53.13
CA SER A 215 19.10 -5.16 53.22
C SER A 215 18.16 -3.95 53.30
#